data_AF-A0A7J8RMZ0-F1
#
_entry.id   AF-A0A7J8RMZ0-F1
#
_cell.length_a   1.000
_cell.length_b   1.000
_cell.length_c   1.000
_cell.angle_alpha   90.00
_cell.angle_beta   90.00
_cell.angle_gamma   90.00
#
_symmetry.space_group_name_H-M   'P 1'
#
loop_
_entity.id
_entity.type
_entity.pdbx_description
1 polymer ?
#
loop_
_entity_poly.entity_id
_entity_poly.type
_entity_poly.pdbx_seq_one_letter_code
_entity_poly.pdbx_strand_id
1 'polypeptide(L)'
;MCLNRKFQLRFQLNTDGAVTKSSSIAMIRGGIRDRSGSWILGYNRFVGPCSILDAELWGILKGLVITLDRGFDSMIILLDSPEVVQAIRGSFPKFLNFTL
;
A
#
# COMPACT_ATOMS: atom_id res chain seq x y z
N MET A 1 5.15 -24.28 -26.07
CA MET A 1 5.40 -24.38 -24.63
C MET A 1 4.68 -23.23 -23.95
N CYS A 2 3.42 -23.43 -23.54
CA CYS A 2 2.62 -22.37 -22.89
C CYS A 2 3.11 -22.17 -21.46
N LEU A 3 3.73 -21.02 -21.17
CA LEU A 3 3.98 -20.60 -19.80
C LEU A 3 2.64 -20.21 -19.17
N ASN A 4 2.09 -21.11 -18.36
CA ASN A 4 1.12 -20.79 -17.32
C ASN A 4 1.76 -19.78 -16.35
N ARG A 5 1.78 -18.50 -16.71
CA ARG A 5 2.05 -17.41 -15.77
C ARG A 5 0.86 -17.31 -14.82
N LYS A 6 0.80 -18.19 -13.82
CA LYS A 6 0.14 -17.81 -12.57
C LYS A 6 0.85 -16.55 -12.12
N PHE A 7 0.14 -15.42 -12.04
CA PHE A 7 0.61 -14.21 -11.40
C PHE A 7 0.86 -14.54 -9.92
N GLN A 8 2.02 -15.13 -9.63
CA GLN A 8 2.40 -15.52 -8.29
C GLN A 8 2.86 -14.25 -7.58
N LEU A 9 1.95 -13.56 -6.89
CA LEU A 9 2.23 -12.41 -6.05
C LEU A 9 3.48 -12.68 -5.22
N ARG A 10 4.52 -11.85 -5.33
CA ARG A 10 5.84 -12.12 -4.71
C ARG A 10 5.97 -11.43 -3.34
N PHE A 11 5.28 -10.32 -3.17
CA PHE A 11 5.40 -9.46 -2.01
C PHE A 11 4.04 -9.00 -1.50
N GLN A 12 3.98 -8.67 -0.22
CA GLN A 12 2.81 -8.10 0.44
C GLN A 12 3.22 -6.77 1.06
N LEU A 13 2.47 -5.71 0.77
CA LEU A 13 2.62 -4.39 1.37
C LEU A 13 1.48 -4.16 2.36
N ASN A 14 1.81 -4.01 3.63
CA ASN A 14 0.91 -3.50 4.65
C ASN A 14 1.27 -2.05 4.92
N THR A 15 0.27 -1.19 5.05
CA THR A 15 0.45 0.22 5.42
C THR A 15 -0.56 0.60 6.47
N ASP A 16 -0.24 1.65 7.23
CA ASP A 16 -1.08 2.20 8.29
C ASP A 16 -0.73 3.69 8.46
N GLY A 17 -1.76 4.53 8.48
CA GLY A 17 -1.67 5.98 8.67
C GLY A 17 -2.24 6.40 10.01
N ALA A 18 -1.45 7.12 10.81
CA ALA A 18 -1.89 7.65 12.09
C ALA A 18 -1.96 9.18 12.06
N VAL A 19 -3.10 9.75 12.50
CA VAL A 19 -3.29 11.20 12.60
C VAL A 19 -3.61 11.59 14.04
N THR A 20 -2.91 12.61 14.54
CA THR A 20 -3.17 13.17 15.86
C THR A 20 -4.39 14.07 15.83
N LYS A 21 -5.38 13.82 16.69
CA LYS A 21 -6.64 14.60 16.73
C LYS A 21 -6.46 16.09 17.03
N SER A 22 -5.49 16.45 17.89
CA SER A 22 -5.30 17.82 18.35
C SER A 22 -4.56 18.73 17.36
N SER A 23 -3.69 18.17 16.53
CA SER A 23 -2.81 18.93 15.63
C SER A 23 -3.00 18.57 14.15
N SER A 24 -3.83 17.57 13.86
CA SER A 24 -3.99 16.96 12.53
C SER A 24 -2.68 16.45 11.91
N ILE A 25 -1.61 16.32 12.70
CA ILE A 25 -0.31 15.84 12.24
C ILE A 25 -0.39 14.35 11.98
N ALA A 26 0.00 13.96 10.78
CA ALA A 26 0.03 12.58 10.32
C ALA A 26 1.45 12.00 10.26
N MET A 27 1.52 10.73 10.63
CA MET A 27 2.65 9.84 10.38
C MET A 27 2.15 8.60 9.67
N ILE A 28 2.98 8.05 8.80
CA ILE A 28 2.70 6.79 8.11
C ILE A 28 3.73 5.75 8.50
N ARG A 29 3.32 4.48 8.44
CA ARG A 29 4.20 3.34 8.55
C ARG A 29 3.76 2.24 7.60
N GLY A 30 4.68 1.34 7.27
CA GLY A 30 4.34 0.16 6.51
C GLY A 30 5.44 -0.87 6.52
N GLY A 31 5.10 -2.05 6.02
CA GLY A 31 5.95 -3.21 6.00
C GLY A 31 5.78 -3.99 4.72
N ILE A 32 6.90 -4.48 4.19
CA ILE A 32 6.92 -5.39 3.06
C ILE A 32 7.31 -6.78 3.55
N ARG A 33 6.52 -7.77 3.15
CA ARG A 33 6.79 -9.20 3.40
C ARG A 33 6.91 -9.95 2.08
N ASP A 34 7.63 -11.05 2.08
CA ASP A 34 7.64 -11.97 0.94
C ASP A 34 6.44 -12.94 0.98
N ARG A 35 6.40 -13.86 0.01
CA ARG A 35 5.39 -14.93 -0.06
C ARG A 35 5.31 -15.85 1.15
N SER A 36 6.42 -16.04 1.86
CA SER A 36 6.44 -16.86 3.08
C SER A 36 5.93 -16.11 4.31
N GLY A 37 5.61 -14.81 4.15
CA GLY A 37 5.28 -13.92 5.26
C GLY A 37 6.53 -13.39 5.98
N SER A 38 7.73 -13.68 5.45
CA SER A 38 8.99 -13.21 6.06
C SER A 38 9.13 -11.71 5.87
N TRP A 39 9.58 -11.02 6.92
CA TRP A 39 9.81 -9.58 6.90
C TRP A 39 10.97 -9.22 5.98
N ILE A 40 10.73 -8.32 5.03
CA ILE A 40 11.75 -7.80 4.13
C ILE A 40 12.24 -6.44 4.60
N LEU A 41 11.31 -5.51 4.84
CA LEU A 41 11.63 -4.16 5.34
C LEU A 41 10.42 -3.49 5.97
N GLY A 42 10.70 -2.49 6.80
CA GLY A 42 9.73 -1.51 7.28
C GLY A 42 10.08 -0.10 6.85
N TYR A 43 9.07 0.76 6.81
CA TYR A 43 9.25 2.20 6.62
C TYR A 43 8.33 2.99 7.55
N ASN A 44 8.74 4.23 7.82
CA ASN A 44 7.88 5.24 8.40
C ASN A 44 8.21 6.60 7.77
N ARG A 45 7.29 7.56 7.87
CA ARG A 45 7.49 8.92 7.40
C ARG A 45 6.57 9.90 8.12
N PHE A 46 7.12 11.05 8.48
CA PHE A 46 6.33 12.23 8.84
C PHE A 46 5.71 12.83 7.58
N VAL A 47 4.39 13.04 7.59
CA VAL A 47 3.64 13.61 6.46
C VAL A 47 3.31 15.09 6.72
N GLY A 48 2.99 15.44 7.96
CA GLY A 48 2.50 16.77 8.33
C GLY A 48 0.97 16.80 8.45
N PRO A 49 0.35 18.00 8.47
CA PRO A 49 -1.09 18.14 8.62
C PRO A 49 -1.85 17.51 7.44
N CYS A 50 -2.69 16.49 7.68
CA CYS A 50 -3.58 15.93 6.67
C CYS A 50 -4.76 15.15 7.30
N SER A 51 -5.71 14.72 6.48
CA SER A 51 -6.79 13.85 6.93
C SER A 51 -6.31 12.41 7.15
N ILE A 52 -7.14 11.59 7.80
CA ILE A 52 -6.86 10.15 7.98
C ILE A 52 -6.76 9.47 6.61
N LEU A 53 -7.68 9.78 5.68
CA LEU A 53 -7.66 9.24 4.33
C LEU A 53 -6.36 9.61 3.60
N ASP A 54 -5.91 10.86 3.73
CA ASP A 54 -4.64 11.29 3.14
C ASP A 54 -3.46 10.51 3.73
N ALA A 55 -3.43 10.30 5.05
CA ALA A 55 -2.36 9.56 5.72
C ALA A 55 -2.27 8.13 5.18
N GLU A 56 -3.41 7.43 5.04
CA GLU A 56 -3.45 6.09 4.46
C GLU A 56 -2.93 6.07 3.01
N LEU A 57 -3.39 7.01 2.17
CA LEU A 57 -2.95 7.11 0.77
C LEU A 57 -1.45 7.45 0.66
N TRP A 58 -0.91 8.31 1.52
CA TRP A 58 0.52 8.58 1.61
C TRP A 58 1.32 7.35 2.03
N GLY A 59 0.75 6.54 2.92
CA GLY A 59 1.25 5.23 3.32
C GLY A 59 1.45 4.32 2.11
N ILE A 60 0.40 4.14 1.31
CA ILE A 60 0.41 3.34 0.08
C ILE A 60 1.45 3.88 -0.91
N LEU A 61 1.42 5.19 -1.18
CA LEU A 61 2.32 5.82 -2.15
C LEU A 61 3.79 5.62 -1.75
N LYS A 62 4.13 5.80 -0.47
CA LYS A 62 5.49 5.58 0.02
C LYS A 62 5.92 4.13 -0.14
N GLY A 63 5.05 3.18 0.20
CA GLY A 63 5.30 1.75 0.01
C GLY A 63 5.51 1.38 -1.45
N LEU A 64 4.67 1.90 -2.36
CA LEU A 64 4.80 1.67 -3.80
C LEU A 64 6.12 2.19 -4.37
N VAL A 65 6.53 3.41 -4.00
CA VAL A 65 7.82 3.96 -4.41
C VAL A 65 8.98 3.06 -3.95
N ILE A 66 8.96 2.64 -2.68
CA ILE A 66 9.97 1.74 -2.12
C ILE A 66 10.04 0.40 -2.86
N THR A 67 8.89 -0.15 -3.23
CA THR A 67 8.74 -1.41 -3.97
C THR A 67 9.26 -1.27 -5.41
N LEU A 68 8.92 -0.18 -6.10
CA LEU A 68 9.39 0.12 -7.45
C LEU A 68 10.90 0.31 -7.49
N ASP A 69 11.45 1.09 -6.55
CA ASP A 69 12.90 1.33 -6.42
C ASP A 69 13.70 0.03 -6.17
N ARG A 70 13.05 -1.01 -5.62
CA ARG A 70 13.64 -2.34 -5.39
C ARG A 70 13.41 -3.35 -6.51
N GLY A 71 12.68 -2.97 -7.56
CA GLY A 71 12.35 -3.88 -8.66
C GLY A 71 11.36 -4.99 -8.27
N PHE A 72 10.54 -4.77 -7.24
CA PHE A 72 9.49 -5.71 -6.86
C PHE A 72 8.31 -5.59 -7.84
N ASP A 73 8.23 -6.55 -8.77
CA ASP A 73 7.37 -6.54 -9.95
C ASP A 73 5.95 -7.10 -9.75
N SER A 74 5.69 -7.73 -8.60
CA SER A 74 4.41 -8.37 -8.30
C SER A 74 4.10 -8.32 -6.80
N MET A 75 3.09 -7.52 -6.42
CA MET A 75 2.78 -7.23 -5.02
C MET A 75 1.26 -7.17 -4.78
N ILE A 76 0.83 -7.57 -3.59
CA ILE A 76 -0.51 -7.30 -3.06
C ILE A 76 -0.43 -6.20 -2.00
N ILE A 77 -1.39 -5.28 -2.02
CA ILE A 77 -1.50 -4.20 -1.02
C ILE A 77 -2.63 -4.59 -0.08
N LEU A 78 -2.31 -4.75 1.19
CA LEU A 78 -3.25 -5.08 2.25
C LEU A 78 -3.73 -3.78 2.89
N LEU A 79 -5.02 -3.50 2.70
CA LEU A 79 -5.70 -2.30 3.19
C LEU A 79 -6.81 -2.71 4.16
N ASP A 80 -6.93 -2.02 5.28
CA ASP A 80 -7.96 -2.23 6.30
C ASP A 80 -9.05 -1.15 6.31
N SER A 81 -8.86 -0.05 5.54
CA SER A 81 -9.87 1.00 5.37
C SER A 81 -10.71 0.80 4.10
N PRO A 82 -12.03 0.57 4.22
CA PRO A 82 -12.94 0.50 3.08
C PRO A 82 -13.03 1.85 2.33
N GLU A 83 -12.85 2.98 3.03
CA GLU A 83 -12.84 4.32 2.43
C GLU A 83 -11.66 4.48 1.46
N VAL A 84 -10.48 3.99 1.85
CA VAL A 84 -9.28 3.99 0.99
C VAL A 84 -9.49 3.08 -0.23
N VAL A 85 -10.04 1.89 -0.02
CA VAL A 85 -10.37 0.96 -1.13
C VAL A 85 -11.35 1.62 -2.11
N GLN A 86 -12.37 2.30 -1.59
CA GLN A 86 -13.34 3.00 -2.42
C GLN A 86 -12.71 4.19 -3.16
N ALA A 87 -11.86 4.97 -2.51
CA ALA A 87 -11.16 6.10 -3.13
C ALA A 87 -10.28 5.64 -4.30
N ILE A 88 -9.53 4.56 -4.11
CA ILE A 88 -8.70 3.95 -5.16
C ILE A 88 -9.58 3.44 -6.29
N ARG A 89 -10.62 2.64 -5.99
CA ARG A 89 -11.51 2.07 -7.01
C ARG A 89 -12.30 3.13 -7.79
N GLY A 90 -12.73 4.19 -7.12
CA GLY A 90 -13.46 5.30 -7.74
C GLY A 90 -12.57 6.17 -8.65
N SER A 91 -11.25 6.13 -8.45
CA SER A 91 -10.27 6.88 -9.23
C SER A 91 -9.83 6.17 -10.52
N PHE A 92 -10.15 4.89 -10.69
CA PHE A 92 -9.93 4.15 -11.94
C PHE A 92 -11.27 3.86 -12.64
N PRO A 93 -11.43 4.19 -13.94
CA PRO A 93 -12.59 3.72 -14.69
C PRO A 93 -12.63 2.18 -14.61
N LYS A 94 -13.84 1.60 -14.59
CA LYS A 94 -14.20 0.19 -14.32
C LYS A 94 -13.49 -0.90 -15.17
N PHE A 95 -12.43 -0.57 -15.89
CA PHE A 95 -11.66 -1.46 -16.77
C PHE A 95 -10.46 -2.13 -16.11
N LEU A 96 -10.17 -1.89 -14.83
CA LEU A 96 -9.08 -2.57 -14.12
C LEU A 96 -9.63 -3.33 -12.90
N ASN A 97 -10.05 -4.57 -13.15
CA ASN A 97 -10.36 -5.53 -12.09
C ASN A 97 -9.08 -5.93 -11.36
N PHE A 98 -8.78 -5.26 -10.25
CA PHE A 98 -7.87 -5.78 -9.24
C PHE A 98 -8.70 -6.52 -8.18
N THR A 99 -8.50 -7.85 -8.11
CA THR A 99 -8.94 -8.66 -6.97
C THR A 99 -8.04 -8.29 -5.79
N LEU A 100 -8.62 -7.63 -4.79
CA LEU A 100 -8.04 -7.48 -3.45
C LEU A 100 -8.24 -8.78 -2.66
#